data_AF-A0A8B2XK18-F1
#
_entry.id   AF-A0A8B2XK18-F1
#
_cell.length_a   1.000
_cell.length_b   1.000
_cell.length_c   1.000
_cell.angle_alpha   90.00
_cell.angle_beta   90.00
_cell.angle_gamma   90.00
#
_symmetry.space_group_name_H-M   'P 1'
#
loop_
_entity.id
_entity.type
_entity.pdbx_description
1 polymer ?
#
loop_
_entity_poly.entity_id
_entity_poly.type
_entity_poly.pdbx_seq_one_letter_code
_entity_poly.pdbx_strand_id
1 'polypeptide(L)'
;MSGFAAMYYQDDRTTPEESTNAPLFPAIIHGKKTIRMEVSRLSDITSTLIEKDSSAHWVCLHDDDGTNYWFISDNEMGAGLLTALAISKDGSHKECAKTTEHVSVSVANIPLLNATHGNLVKWFGKSEIAKQKAVLFYHETPVKNGFIQSNTVSYYFDGEKIRGVIIGQITSN
;
A
#
# COMPACT_ATOMS: atom_id res chain seq x y z
N MET A 1 9.70 -7.78 7.72
CA MET A 1 8.61 -6.93 8.26
C MET A 1 7.78 -7.64 9.34
N SER A 2 7.14 -6.89 10.24
CA SER A 2 6.19 -7.40 11.26
C SER A 2 4.80 -6.74 11.11
N GLY A 3 3.84 -7.11 11.96
CA GLY A 3 2.46 -6.63 11.88
C GLY A 3 1.78 -6.97 10.55
N PHE A 4 0.84 -6.13 10.13
CA PHE A 4 0.14 -6.27 8.85
C PHE A 4 1.08 -6.23 7.65
N ALA A 5 2.19 -5.49 7.70
CA ALA A 5 3.13 -5.41 6.58
C ALA A 5 3.82 -6.74 6.25
N ALA A 6 3.78 -7.74 7.13
CA ALA A 6 4.20 -9.10 6.79
C ALA A 6 3.38 -9.70 5.62
N MET A 7 2.16 -9.21 5.38
CA MET A 7 1.35 -9.61 4.21
C MET A 7 2.01 -9.23 2.88
N TYR A 8 2.95 -8.27 2.85
CA TYR A 8 3.71 -7.91 1.66
C TYR A 8 4.44 -9.12 1.03
N TYR A 9 4.93 -10.04 1.86
CA TYR A 9 5.63 -11.24 1.38
C TYR A 9 4.71 -12.43 1.10
N GLN A 10 3.46 -12.36 1.56
CA GLN A 10 2.51 -13.47 1.46
C GLN A 10 1.73 -13.46 0.14
N ASP A 11 2.00 -12.52 -0.75
CA ASP A 11 1.43 -12.54 -2.09
C ASP A 11 2.13 -13.63 -2.94
N ASP A 12 1.70 -14.86 -2.75
CA ASP A 12 2.17 -16.06 -3.44
C ASP A 12 1.48 -16.27 -4.80
N ARG A 13 0.89 -15.20 -5.36
CA ARG A 13 0.06 -15.19 -6.58
C ARG A 13 -1.22 -16.03 -6.47
N THR A 14 -1.65 -16.38 -5.27
CA THR A 14 -2.97 -16.99 -5.05
C THR A 14 -4.05 -15.97 -4.73
N THR A 15 -3.66 -14.73 -4.41
CA THR A 15 -4.57 -13.60 -4.26
C THR A 15 -5.29 -13.37 -5.60
N PRO A 16 -6.64 -13.41 -5.65
CA PRO A 16 -7.37 -13.06 -6.85
C PRO A 16 -7.00 -11.66 -7.34
N GLU A 17 -6.60 -11.55 -8.61
CA GLU A 17 -6.23 -10.30 -9.25
C GLU A 17 -7.35 -9.84 -10.18
N GLU A 18 -7.69 -8.56 -10.09
CA GLU A 18 -8.80 -7.97 -10.80
C GLU A 18 -8.36 -6.67 -11.46
N SER A 19 -8.36 -6.63 -12.79
CA SER A 19 -8.11 -5.37 -13.50
C SER A 19 -9.23 -4.36 -13.21
N THR A 20 -8.87 -3.08 -13.22
CA THR A 20 -9.82 -1.96 -13.08
C THR A 20 -9.49 -0.82 -14.03
N ASN A 21 -10.52 -0.07 -14.42
CA ASN A 21 -10.37 1.18 -15.17
C ASN A 21 -10.09 2.39 -14.25
N ALA A 22 -10.24 2.22 -12.94
CA ALA A 22 -9.94 3.27 -11.98
C ALA A 22 -8.42 3.49 -11.91
N PRO A 23 -7.94 4.72 -12.11
CA PRO A 23 -6.51 5.00 -12.07
C PRO A 23 -6.05 4.96 -10.60
N LEU A 24 -5.41 3.85 -10.20
CA LEU A 24 -5.05 3.52 -8.80
C LEU A 24 -3.86 4.34 -8.27
N PHE A 25 -3.70 5.60 -8.70
CA PHE A 25 -2.60 6.46 -8.26
C PHE A 25 -2.76 6.87 -6.79
N PRO A 26 -1.76 6.63 -5.94
CA PRO A 26 -1.79 7.12 -4.57
C PRO A 26 -1.36 8.58 -4.48
N ALA A 27 -2.09 9.35 -3.68
CA ALA A 27 -1.64 10.61 -3.12
C ALA A 27 -1.27 10.39 -1.65
N ILE A 28 0.01 10.63 -1.34
CA ILE A 28 0.58 10.38 -0.01
C ILE A 28 1.15 11.69 0.53
N ILE A 29 0.71 12.09 1.71
CA ILE A 29 1.15 13.30 2.40
C ILE A 29 1.57 12.93 3.82
N HIS A 30 2.77 13.35 4.24
CA HIS A 30 3.22 13.27 5.63
C HIS A 30 3.48 14.69 6.13
N GLY A 31 2.62 15.18 7.02
CA GLY A 31 2.60 16.59 7.44
C GLY A 31 2.34 17.52 6.27
N LYS A 32 3.36 18.26 5.83
CA LYS A 32 3.32 19.14 4.65
C LYS A 32 4.07 18.58 3.44
N LYS A 33 4.69 17.41 3.56
CA LYS A 33 5.52 16.83 2.52
C LYS A 33 4.70 15.91 1.64
N THR A 34 4.75 16.12 0.33
CA THR A 34 4.24 15.17 -0.65
C THR A 34 5.25 14.04 -0.84
N ILE A 35 4.81 12.81 -0.61
CA ILE A 35 5.59 11.60 -0.85
C ILE A 35 5.12 11.01 -2.17
N ARG A 36 6.06 10.60 -3.02
CA ARG A 36 5.76 10.09 -4.36
C ARG A 36 6.38 8.71 -4.55
N MET A 37 5.56 7.77 -4.98
CA MET A 37 6.00 6.44 -5.42
C MET A 37 7.02 6.57 -6.55
N GLU A 38 8.03 5.70 -6.54
CA GLU A 38 9.14 5.63 -7.49
C GLU A 38 9.96 6.94 -7.63
N VAL A 39 9.86 7.84 -6.64
CA VAL A 39 10.56 9.13 -6.64
C VAL A 39 11.14 9.45 -5.27
N SER A 40 10.35 9.31 -4.21
CA SER A 40 10.80 9.58 -2.84
C SER A 40 11.63 8.41 -2.30
N ARG A 41 12.77 8.71 -1.66
CA ARG A 41 13.54 7.71 -0.90
C ARG A 41 12.91 7.54 0.48
N LEU A 42 13.09 6.36 1.08
CA LEU A 42 12.65 6.12 2.46
C LEU A 42 13.27 7.11 3.46
N SER A 43 14.53 7.50 3.23
CA SER A 43 15.26 8.50 4.03
C SER A 43 14.66 9.90 3.98
N ASP A 44 13.87 10.22 2.95
CA ASP A 44 13.28 11.55 2.80
C ASP A 44 11.95 11.69 3.58
N ILE A 45 11.34 10.53 3.89
CA ILE A 45 10.03 10.41 4.55
C ILE A 45 10.17 10.69 6.05
N THR A 46 11.16 10.08 6.69
CA THR A 46 11.42 10.18 8.12
C THR A 46 12.91 9.98 8.44
N SER A 47 13.35 10.49 9.58
CA SER A 47 14.68 10.22 10.15
C SER A 47 14.73 8.94 10.99
N THR A 48 13.62 8.19 11.07
CA THR A 48 13.56 6.87 11.72
C THR A 48 14.54 5.89 11.07
N LEU A 49 14.97 4.89 11.84
CA LEU A 49 15.76 3.77 11.33
C LEU A 49 15.04 3.11 10.13
N ILE A 50 15.80 2.93 9.05
CA ILE A 50 15.36 2.13 7.90
C ILE A 50 15.67 0.67 8.22
N GLU A 51 14.62 -0.11 8.38
CA GLU A 51 14.70 -1.55 8.53
C GLU A 51 14.92 -2.20 7.17
N LYS A 52 15.51 -3.40 7.16
CA LYS A 52 15.78 -4.14 5.93
C LYS A 52 15.85 -5.64 6.14
N ASP A 53 15.57 -6.35 5.07
CA ASP A 53 15.88 -7.76 4.90
C ASP A 53 16.34 -8.04 3.45
N SER A 54 16.35 -9.32 3.06
CA SER A 54 16.75 -9.73 1.71
C SER A 54 15.82 -9.21 0.61
N SER A 55 14.56 -8.93 0.94
CA SER A 55 13.51 -8.66 -0.04
C SER A 55 13.16 -7.17 -0.12
N ALA A 56 13.21 -6.44 1.00
CA ALA A 56 12.85 -5.02 1.00
C ALA A 56 13.60 -4.20 2.06
N HIS A 57 13.56 -2.89 1.88
CA HIS A 57 13.78 -1.89 2.92
C HIS A 57 12.45 -1.25 3.30
N TRP A 58 12.27 -0.88 4.56
CA TRP A 58 11.06 -0.18 4.99
C TRP A 58 11.30 0.77 6.15
N VAL A 59 10.40 1.74 6.27
CA VAL A 59 10.21 2.55 7.49
C VAL A 59 8.76 2.41 7.93
N CYS A 60 8.53 2.29 9.23
CA CYS A 60 7.18 2.26 9.78
C CYS A 60 6.91 3.51 10.64
N LEU A 61 5.76 4.14 10.39
CA LEU A 61 5.22 5.23 11.21
C LEU A 61 3.90 4.80 11.86
N HIS A 62 3.75 5.10 13.14
CA HIS A 62 2.50 4.96 13.89
C HIS A 62 1.90 6.35 14.15
N ASP A 63 0.71 6.60 13.62
CA ASP A 63 -0.01 7.86 13.73
C ASP A 63 -0.94 7.87 14.96
N ASP A 64 -1.32 9.05 15.44
CA ASP A 64 -2.14 9.24 16.63
C ASP A 64 -3.57 8.70 16.47
N ASP A 65 -4.04 8.51 15.24
CA ASP A 65 -5.34 7.88 14.95
C ASP A 65 -5.32 6.34 15.02
N GLY A 66 -4.17 5.77 15.42
CA GLY A 66 -3.92 4.34 15.56
C GLY A 66 -3.52 3.63 14.26
N THR A 67 -3.34 4.36 13.15
CA THR A 67 -2.90 3.80 11.88
C THR A 67 -1.40 3.60 11.84
N ASN A 68 -0.98 2.43 11.36
CA ASN A 68 0.40 2.15 10.99
C ASN A 68 0.57 2.29 9.49
N TYR A 69 1.70 2.88 9.09
CA TYR A 69 2.11 3.09 7.70
C TYR A 69 3.51 2.52 7.50
N TRP A 70 3.62 1.44 6.72
CA TRP A 70 4.90 0.89 6.31
C TRP A 70 5.21 1.34 4.89
N PHE A 71 6.16 2.25 4.76
CA PHE A 71 6.70 2.70 3.49
C PHE A 71 7.79 1.73 3.05
N ILE A 72 7.61 1.08 1.91
CA ILE A 72 8.39 -0.07 1.49
C ILE A 72 9.09 0.25 0.17
N SER A 73 10.39 0.01 0.13
CA SER A 73 11.19 -0.06 -1.09
C SER A 73 11.50 -1.52 -1.35
N ASP A 74 10.95 -2.05 -2.43
CA ASP A 74 11.34 -3.36 -2.93
C ASP A 74 12.83 -3.36 -3.33
N ASN A 75 13.57 -4.41 -3.01
CA ASN A 75 15.01 -4.46 -3.30
C ASN A 75 15.29 -4.72 -4.79
N GLU A 76 14.44 -5.47 -5.47
CA GLU A 76 14.59 -5.79 -6.89
C GLU A 76 14.18 -4.60 -7.75
N MET A 77 13.03 -4.01 -7.42
CA MET A 77 12.40 -2.99 -8.27
C MET A 77 12.57 -1.55 -7.77
N GLY A 78 12.74 -1.33 -6.45
CA GLY A 78 12.71 0.00 -5.86
C GLY A 78 14.04 0.72 -5.79
N ALA A 79 15.17 0.01 -5.71
CA ALA A 79 16.51 0.61 -5.60
C ALA A 79 16.63 1.71 -4.51
N GLY A 80 15.88 1.58 -3.41
CA GLY A 80 15.79 2.55 -2.31
C GLY A 80 14.69 3.61 -2.45
N LEU A 81 13.91 3.57 -3.54
CA LEU A 81 12.72 4.39 -3.78
C LEU A 81 11.47 3.67 -3.29
N LEU A 82 10.49 4.44 -2.84
CA LEU A 82 9.20 3.92 -2.40
C LEU A 82 8.46 3.20 -3.53
N THR A 83 8.16 1.92 -3.38
CA THR A 83 7.40 1.12 -4.36
C THR A 83 6.11 0.54 -3.79
N ALA A 84 5.99 0.46 -2.47
CA ALA A 84 4.77 0.00 -1.82
C ALA A 84 4.51 0.74 -0.50
N LEU A 85 3.23 0.76 -0.09
CA LEU A 85 2.77 1.30 1.17
C LEU A 85 1.73 0.35 1.78
N ALA A 86 2.07 -0.27 2.92
CA ALA A 86 1.12 -1.05 3.69
C ALA A 86 0.48 -0.18 4.78
N ILE A 87 -0.81 -0.36 5.02
CA ILE A 87 -1.61 0.45 5.94
C ILE A 87 -2.53 -0.46 6.76
N SER A 88 -2.57 -0.31 8.08
CA SER A 88 -3.49 -1.05 8.96
C SER A 88 -3.67 -0.37 10.33
N LYS A 89 -4.76 -0.72 11.03
CA LYS A 89 -5.00 -0.42 12.45
C LYS A 89 -4.91 -1.69 13.27
N ASP A 90 -3.71 -2.24 13.42
CA ASP A 90 -3.44 -3.54 14.04
C ASP A 90 -2.62 -3.44 15.34
N GLY A 91 -2.68 -2.29 16.01
CA GLY A 91 -2.00 -2.04 17.29
C GLY A 91 -0.64 -1.37 17.14
N SER A 92 0.15 -1.31 18.21
CA SER A 92 1.48 -0.71 18.18
C SER A 92 2.55 -1.78 17.95
N HIS A 93 3.46 -1.53 16.99
CA HIS A 93 4.59 -2.42 16.71
C HIS A 93 5.91 -1.74 17.04
N LYS A 94 6.91 -2.53 17.48
CA LYS A 94 8.16 -2.01 18.03
C LYS A 94 8.99 -1.24 17.00
N GLU A 95 8.92 -1.66 15.73
CA GLU A 95 9.61 -1.02 14.60
C GLU A 95 8.91 0.25 14.12
N CYS A 96 7.66 0.48 14.53
CA CYS A 96 6.89 1.64 14.11
C CYS A 96 7.18 2.82 15.02
N ALA A 97 7.89 3.81 14.47
CA ALA A 97 8.14 5.05 15.19
C ALA A 97 6.85 5.86 15.27
N LYS A 98 6.53 6.35 16.47
CA LYS A 98 5.44 7.29 16.63
C LYS A 98 5.74 8.58 15.85
N THR A 99 4.81 9.01 15.00
CA THR A 99 4.89 10.32 14.33
C THR A 99 3.98 11.33 15.02
N THR A 100 4.34 12.61 14.90
CA THR A 100 3.50 13.76 15.32
C THR A 100 2.88 14.47 14.12
N GLU A 101 3.37 14.17 12.92
CA GLU A 101 2.86 14.69 11.66
C GLU A 101 1.92 13.65 11.07
N HIS A 102 0.69 14.06 10.78
CA HIS A 102 -0.32 13.16 10.25
C HIS A 102 0.09 12.62 8.87
N VAL A 103 -0.15 11.33 8.65
CA VAL A 103 -0.02 10.71 7.33
C VAL A 103 -1.40 10.60 6.71
N SER A 104 -1.59 11.25 5.56
CA SER A 104 -2.81 11.17 4.75
C SER A 104 -2.52 10.38 3.49
N VAL A 105 -3.32 9.34 3.24
CA VAL A 105 -3.24 8.52 2.03
C VAL A 105 -4.59 8.46 1.36
N SER A 106 -4.63 8.71 0.06
CA SER A 106 -5.82 8.50 -0.76
C SER A 106 -5.47 7.88 -2.11
N VAL A 107 -6.39 7.08 -2.63
CA VAL A 107 -6.36 6.58 -4.01
C VAL A 107 -7.69 7.00 -4.63
N ALA A 108 -7.66 7.68 -5.77
CA ALA A 108 -8.77 8.47 -6.31
C ALA A 108 -10.17 7.81 -6.14
N ASN A 109 -10.91 8.28 -5.13
CA ASN A 109 -12.27 7.88 -4.77
C ASN A 109 -12.48 6.42 -4.36
N ILE A 110 -11.43 5.67 -4.05
CA ILE A 110 -11.53 4.27 -3.57
C ILE A 110 -11.37 4.25 -2.05
N PRO A 111 -12.24 3.53 -1.31
CA PRO A 111 -12.13 3.44 0.13
C PRO A 111 -10.97 2.51 0.52
N LEU A 112 -10.18 2.93 1.53
CA LEU A 112 -9.09 2.15 2.10
C LEU A 112 -9.57 1.42 3.38
N LEU A 113 -9.03 1.71 4.56
CA LEU A 113 -9.22 0.90 5.77
C LEU A 113 -10.66 0.76 6.31
N ASN A 114 -11.52 1.75 6.11
CA ASN A 114 -12.86 1.76 6.72
C ASN A 114 -13.96 1.16 5.81
N ALA A 115 -13.60 0.52 4.71
CA ALA A 115 -14.55 -0.13 3.83
C ALA A 115 -14.90 -1.57 4.25
N THR A 116 -16.04 -2.02 3.76
CA THR A 116 -16.48 -3.42 3.80
C THR A 116 -16.43 -4.05 2.40
N HIS A 117 -16.62 -5.36 2.32
CA HIS A 117 -16.86 -6.03 1.03
C HIS A 117 -17.94 -5.32 0.21
N GLY A 118 -19.08 -4.98 0.83
CA GLY A 118 -20.17 -4.30 0.15
C GLY A 118 -19.79 -2.94 -0.45
N ASN A 119 -18.89 -2.19 0.22
CA ASN A 119 -18.36 -0.95 -0.35
C ASN A 119 -17.53 -1.22 -1.61
N LEU A 120 -16.67 -2.23 -1.59
CA LEU A 120 -15.80 -2.57 -2.73
C LEU A 120 -16.59 -3.20 -3.88
N VAL A 121 -17.56 -4.08 -3.60
CA VAL A 121 -18.48 -4.62 -4.62
C VAL A 121 -19.24 -3.50 -5.31
N LYS A 122 -19.77 -2.53 -4.55
CA LYS A 122 -20.47 -1.37 -5.12
C LYS A 122 -19.55 -0.52 -5.99
N TRP A 123 -18.28 -0.40 -5.61
CA TRP A 123 -17.36 0.47 -6.33
C TRP A 123 -16.79 -0.19 -7.60
N PHE A 124 -16.30 -1.42 -7.48
CA PHE A 124 -15.70 -2.14 -8.60
C PHE A 124 -16.72 -2.89 -9.46
N GLY A 125 -17.95 -3.07 -8.98
CA GLY A 125 -19.00 -3.79 -9.71
C GLY A 125 -18.78 -5.30 -9.81
N LYS A 126 -17.88 -5.87 -8.99
CA LYS A 126 -17.52 -7.30 -9.01
C LYS A 126 -18.08 -8.00 -7.78
N SER A 127 -19.02 -8.91 -7.98
CA SER A 127 -19.76 -9.57 -6.90
C SER A 127 -18.91 -10.61 -6.16
N GLU A 128 -17.87 -11.11 -6.83
CA GLU A 128 -16.96 -12.15 -6.38
C GLU A 128 -16.14 -11.70 -5.17
N ILE A 129 -15.89 -10.38 -5.05
CA ILE A 129 -15.19 -9.74 -3.93
C ILE A 129 -15.83 -10.13 -2.59
N ALA A 130 -17.16 -10.27 -2.54
CA ALA A 130 -17.89 -10.52 -1.30
C ALA A 130 -17.55 -11.84 -0.58
N LYS A 131 -16.79 -12.73 -1.23
CA LYS A 131 -16.39 -14.04 -0.68
C LYS A 131 -14.88 -14.18 -0.50
N GLN A 132 -14.12 -13.16 -0.88
CA GLN A 132 -12.66 -13.23 -0.94
C GLN A 132 -12.05 -12.80 0.39
N LYS A 133 -11.01 -13.52 0.85
CA LYS A 133 -10.24 -13.13 2.05
C LYS A 133 -9.20 -12.04 1.74
N ALA A 134 -8.83 -11.94 0.48
CA ALA A 134 -8.01 -10.87 -0.07
C ALA A 134 -8.31 -10.71 -1.56
N VAL A 135 -8.08 -9.52 -2.09
CA VAL A 135 -8.20 -9.21 -3.52
C VAL A 135 -7.21 -8.13 -3.89
N LEU A 136 -6.57 -8.27 -5.05
CA LEU A 136 -5.68 -7.27 -5.62
C LEU A 136 -6.36 -6.61 -6.81
N PHE A 137 -6.49 -5.29 -6.79
CA PHE A 137 -6.86 -4.54 -7.98
C PHE A 137 -5.62 -3.96 -8.62
N TYR A 138 -5.57 -3.99 -9.95
CA TYR A 138 -4.49 -3.35 -10.69
C TYR A 138 -5.01 -2.49 -11.84
N HIS A 139 -4.26 -1.43 -12.12
CA HIS A 139 -4.44 -0.57 -13.29
C HIS A 139 -3.08 -0.31 -13.93
N GLU A 140 -2.99 -0.58 -15.23
CA GLU A 140 -1.78 -0.39 -16.01
C GLU A 140 -1.90 0.84 -16.89
N THR A 141 -0.91 1.72 -16.81
CA THR A 141 -0.81 2.93 -17.63
C THR A 141 0.46 2.87 -18.48
N PRO A 142 0.35 2.90 -19.82
CA PRO A 142 1.51 3.07 -20.68
C PRO A 142 2.23 4.38 -20.37
N VAL A 143 3.56 4.32 -20.25
CA VAL A 143 4.41 5.51 -20.05
C VAL A 143 5.44 5.62 -21.19
N LYS A 144 6.38 6.56 -21.08
CA LYS A 144 7.34 6.84 -22.15
C LYS A 144 8.25 5.64 -22.42
N ASN A 145 8.75 5.55 -23.65
CA ASN A 145 9.77 4.57 -24.08
C ASN A 145 9.32 3.10 -23.97
N GLY A 146 8.03 2.82 -24.07
CA GLY A 146 7.50 1.45 -24.07
C GLY A 146 7.34 0.82 -22.69
N PHE A 147 7.65 1.55 -21.62
CA PHE A 147 7.41 1.09 -20.25
C PHE A 147 5.91 1.16 -19.90
N ILE A 148 5.51 0.32 -18.95
CA ILE A 148 4.18 0.29 -18.35
C ILE A 148 4.34 0.55 -16.86
N GLN A 149 3.52 1.45 -16.32
CA GLN A 149 3.39 1.64 -14.89
C GLN A 149 2.17 0.86 -14.40
N SER A 150 2.41 -0.11 -13.52
CA SER A 150 1.36 -0.85 -12.82
C SER A 150 1.12 -0.21 -11.47
N ASN A 151 -0.14 0.11 -11.18
CA ASN A 151 -0.59 0.57 -9.87
C ASN A 151 -1.51 -0.48 -9.28
N THR A 152 -1.31 -0.81 -8.00
CA THR A 152 -2.08 -1.86 -7.34
C THR A 152 -2.65 -1.39 -6.01
N VAL A 153 -3.82 -1.92 -5.65
CA VAL A 153 -4.35 -1.86 -4.30
C VAL A 153 -4.84 -3.24 -3.90
N SER A 154 -4.14 -3.86 -2.95
CA SER A 154 -4.51 -5.13 -2.35
C SER A 154 -5.29 -4.89 -1.06
N TYR A 155 -6.46 -5.52 -0.96
CA TYR A 155 -7.32 -5.52 0.22
C TYR A 155 -7.22 -6.87 0.92
N TYR A 156 -7.10 -6.85 2.24
CA TYR A 156 -7.13 -8.04 3.08
C TYR A 156 -8.24 -7.89 4.11
N PHE A 157 -9.07 -8.91 4.27
CA PHE A 157 -10.28 -8.84 5.09
C PHE A 157 -10.13 -9.64 6.39
N ASP A 158 -10.79 -9.15 7.43
CA ASP A 158 -11.12 -9.88 8.65
C ASP A 158 -12.64 -9.88 8.83
N GLY A 159 -13.27 -10.99 8.47
CA GLY A 159 -14.72 -11.05 8.27
C GLY A 159 -15.17 -10.05 7.20
N GLU A 160 -16.16 -9.21 7.52
CA GLU A 160 -16.73 -8.23 6.58
C GLU A 160 -15.90 -6.95 6.38
N LYS A 161 -14.90 -6.73 7.23
CA LYS A 161 -14.14 -5.47 7.28
C LYS A 161 -12.76 -5.64 6.71
N ILE A 162 -12.22 -4.56 6.16
CA ILE A 162 -10.82 -4.50 5.75
C ILE A 162 -9.94 -4.51 7.00
N ARG A 163 -9.02 -5.47 7.06
CA ARG A 163 -7.95 -5.58 8.06
C ARG A 163 -6.80 -4.64 7.71
N GLY A 164 -6.49 -4.50 6.42
CA GLY A 164 -5.43 -3.63 5.95
C GLY A 164 -5.38 -3.60 4.43
N VAL A 165 -4.61 -2.63 3.93
CA VAL A 165 -4.41 -2.43 2.49
C VAL A 165 -2.94 -2.32 2.16
N ILE A 166 -2.54 -2.83 0.99
CA ILE A 166 -1.22 -2.61 0.43
C ILE A 166 -1.40 -1.89 -0.90
N ILE A 167 -0.77 -0.72 -1.05
CA ILE A 167 -0.76 0.04 -2.29
C ILE A 167 0.61 -0.16 -2.93
N GLY A 168 0.64 -0.51 -4.21
CA GLY A 168 1.87 -0.70 -4.98
C GLY A 168 1.93 0.21 -6.20
N GLN A 169 3.14 0.58 -6.59
CA GLN A 169 3.41 1.18 -7.89
C GLN A 169 4.80 0.75 -8.37
N ILE A 170 4.84 0.17 -9.57
CA ILE A 170 6.07 -0.28 -10.22
C ILE A 170 5.99 0.03 -11.71
N THR A 171 7.07 0.58 -12.27
CA THR A 171 7.26 0.81 -13.69
C THR A 171 8.23 -0.23 -14.26
N SER A 172 7.79 -0.99 -15.25
CA SER A 172 8.58 -2.05 -15.89
C SER A 172 8.37 -2.07 -17.41
N ASN A 173 9.20 -2.85 -18.11
CA ASN A 173 9.11 -3.14 -19.55
C ASN A 173 8.67 -4.58 -19.75
#